data_AF-A0A382Z1V2-F1
#
_entry.id   AF-A0A382Z1V2-F1
#
_cell.length_a   1.000
_cell.length_b   1.000
_cell.length_c   1.000
_cell.angle_alpha   90.00
_cell.angle_beta   90.00
_cell.angle_gamma   90.00
#
_symmetry.space_group_name_H-M   'P 1'
#
loop_
_entity.id
_entity.type
_entity.pdbx_description
1 polymer ?
#
loop_
_entity_poly.entity_id
_entity_poly.type
_entity_poly.pdbx_seq_one_letter_code
_entity_poly.pdbx_strand_id
1 'polypeptide(L)' 'VDLLREFHGPNAAYILELYEKYLADPNSVDAETRAGFARWTPPMDGPSPPQAPAAVAADVG' A
#
# COMPACT_ATOMS: atom_id res chain seq x y z
N VAL A 1 12.69 14.64 -4.73
CA VAL A 1 11.23 14.49 -4.63
C VAL A 1 10.92 13.47 -3.55
N ASP A 2 10.37 13.97 -2.44
CA ASP A 2 10.06 13.21 -1.24
C ASP A 2 8.60 12.74 -1.37
N LEU A 3 8.39 11.54 -1.94
CA LEU A 3 7.06 11.03 -2.32
C LEU A 3 6.07 11.05 -1.16
N LEU A 4 6.58 10.87 0.06
CA LEU A 4 5.81 10.87 1.31
C LEU A 4 5.15 12.23 1.63
N ARG A 5 5.60 13.32 1.00
CA ARG A 5 5.01 14.65 1.14
C ARG A 5 3.92 14.95 0.11
N GLU A 6 3.89 14.28 -1.04
CA GLU A 6 2.82 14.49 -2.03
C GLU A 6 1.54 13.70 -1.64
N PHE A 7 1.72 12.59 -0.93
CA PHE A 7 0.66 11.71 -0.43
C PHE A 7 0.52 11.82 1.10
N HIS A 8 -0.15 12.86 1.59
CA HIS A 8 -0.41 13.01 3.04
C HIS A 8 -1.65 12.20 3.50
N GLY A 9 -1.54 11.53 4.67
CA GLY A 9 -2.71 11.12 5.47
C GLY A 9 -2.77 9.62 5.87
N PRO A 10 -3.84 9.19 6.57
CA PRO A 10 -4.04 7.85 7.17
C PRO A 10 -3.96 6.63 6.22
N ASN A 11 -3.65 6.82 4.95
CA ASN A 11 -3.65 5.78 3.93
C ASN A 11 -2.25 5.20 3.66
N ALA A 12 -1.41 5.04 4.69
CA ALA A 12 -0.11 4.35 4.56
C ALA A 12 -0.27 2.95 3.94
N ALA A 13 -1.41 2.29 4.21
CA ALA A 13 -1.80 1.03 3.58
C ALA A 13 -1.90 1.12 2.05
N TYR A 14 -2.44 2.21 1.50
CA TYR A 14 -2.56 2.40 0.05
C TYR A 14 -1.20 2.50 -0.64
N ILE A 15 -0.23 3.18 0.00
CA ILE A 15 1.14 3.27 -0.53
C ILE A 15 1.83 1.90 -0.48
N LEU A 16 1.60 1.10 0.55
CA LEU A 16 2.10 -0.27 0.64
C LEU A 16 1.48 -1.16 -0.45
N GLU A 17 0.16 -1.11 -0.65
CA GLU A 17 -0.52 -1.86 -1.72
C GLU A 17 -0.03 -1.45 -3.12
N LEU A 18 0.20 -0.16 -3.36
CA LEU A 18 0.81 0.33 -4.59
C LEU A 18 2.24 -0.18 -4.78
N TYR A 19 3.02 -0.23 -3.70
CA TYR A 19 4.38 -0.75 -3.74
C TYR A 19 4.41 -2.26 -4.02
N GLU A 20 3.48 -3.03 -3.43
CA GLU A 20 3.30 -4.45 -3.74
C GLU A 20 2.96 -4.69 -5.21
N LYS A 21 2.05 -3.88 -5.78
CA LYS A 21 1.73 -3.92 -7.21
C LYS A 21 2.95 -3.60 -8.07
N TYR A 22 3.73 -2.59 -7.69
CA TYR A 22 4.98 -2.24 -8.36
C TYR A 22 6.01 -3.38 -8.35
N LEU A 23 6.16 -4.09 -7.23
CA LEU A 23 7.05 -5.25 -7.13
C LEU A 23 6.61 -6.41 -8.02
N ALA A 24 5.30 -6.59 -8.21
CA ALA A 24 4.75 -7.60 -9.10
C ALA A 24 4.87 -7.21 -10.59
N ASP A 25 4.55 -5.96 -10.93
CA ASP A 25 4.71 -5.39 -12.27
C ASP A 25 5.07 -3.90 -12.19
N PRO A 26 6.30 -3.50 -12.56
CA PRO A 26 6.71 -2.11 -12.59
C PRO A 26 5.88 -1.20 -13.51
N ASN A 27 5.19 -1.76 -14.51
CA ASN A 27 4.32 -1.01 -15.42
C ASN A 27 2.89 -0.83 -14.87
N SER A 28 2.56 -1.43 -13.73
CA SER A 28 1.27 -1.27 -13.05
C SER A 28 1.08 0.12 -12.40
N VAL A 29 2.18 0.89 -12.31
CA VAL A 29 2.20 2.26 -11.80
C VAL A 29 2.78 3.20 -12.86
N ASP A 30 2.44 4.49 -12.75
CA ASP A 30 2.98 5.49 -13.65
C ASP A 30 4.51 5.67 -13.51
N ALA A 31 5.11 6.38 -14.46
CA ALA A 31 6.55 6.53 -14.53
C ALA A 31 7.15 7.31 -13.36
N GLU A 32 6.42 8.28 -12.81
CA GLU A 32 6.88 9.10 -11.68
C GLU A 32 6.85 8.27 -10.39
N THR A 33 5.74 7.56 -10.15
CA THR A 33 5.57 6.63 -9.03
C THR A 33 6.63 5.53 -9.08
N ARG A 34 6.89 4.92 -10.24
CA ARG A 34 7.96 3.93 -10.43
C ARG A 34 9.34 4.49 -10.10
N ALA A 35 9.69 5.67 -10.61
CA ALA A 35 10.96 6.32 -10.32
C ALA A 35 11.11 6.66 -8.83
N GLY A 36 9.98 6.86 -8.16
CA GLY A 36 9.89 6.99 -6.72
C GLY A 36 10.17 5.69 -5.96
N PHE A 37 9.45 4.62 -6.28
CA PHE A 37 9.62 3.32 -5.62
C PHE A 37 11.00 2.68 -5.86
N ALA A 38 11.62 2.94 -7.01
CA ALA A 38 12.98 2.47 -7.30
C ALA A 38 14.05 2.97 -6.31
N ARG A 39 13.79 4.07 -5.60
CA ARG A 39 14.69 4.68 -4.61
C ARG A 39 14.16 4.64 -3.18
N TRP A 40 12.99 4.04 -2.96
CA TRP A 40 12.30 4.04 -1.68
C TRP A 40 12.52 2.71 -0.96
N THR A 41 12.64 2.77 0.37
CA THR A 41 12.63 1.58 1.24
C THR A 41 11.45 1.72 2.19
N PRO A 42 10.50 0.77 2.20
CA PRO A 42 9.38 0.84 3.13
C PRO A 42 9.86 0.77 4.57
N PRO A 43 9.23 1.50 5.51
CA PRO A 43 9.46 1.29 6.93
C PRO A 43 9.08 -0.15 7.31
N MET A 44 9.95 -0.87 8.04
CA MET A 44 9.71 -2.27 8.40
C MET A 44 8.65 -2.46 9.51
N ASP A 45 8.27 -1.37 10.20
CA ASP A 45 7.17 -1.36 11.16
C ASP A 45 5.84 -1.21 10.42
N GLY A 46 5.40 -2.28 9.77
CA GLY A 46 4.13 -2.31 9.06
C GLY A 46 2.95 -2.10 10.02
N PRO A 47 1.93 -1.29 9.68
CA PRO A 47 0.67 -1.36 10.39
C PRO A 47 0.11 -2.77 10.21
N SER A 48 -0.17 -3.46 11.32
CA SER A 48 -0.98 -4.67 11.31
C SER A 48 -2.20 -4.41 10.43
N PRO A 49 -2.51 -5.27 9.44
CA PRO A 49 -3.71 -5.06 8.63
C PRO A 49 -4.88 -4.88 9.60
N PRO A 50 -5.84 -3.95 9.35
CA PRO A 50 -7.12 -4.08 10.01
C PRO A 50 -7.57 -5.49 9.69
N GLN A 51 -7.66 -6.32 10.74
CA GLN A 51 -8.22 -7.64 10.64
C GLN A 51 -9.62 -7.40 10.09
N ALA A 52 -9.78 -7.54 8.77
CA ALA A 52 -11.09 -7.57 8.16
C ALA A 52 -11.85 -8.58 9.03
N PRO A 53 -12.98 -8.20 9.66
CA PRO A 53 -13.69 -9.15 10.49
C PRO A 53 -13.88 -10.37 9.60
N ALA A 54 -13.24 -11.46 10.04
CA ALA A 54 -13.42 -12.78 9.48
C ALA A 54 -14.92 -12.89 9.25
N ALA A 55 -15.28 -13.25 8.02
CA ALA A 55 -16.64 -13.46 7.58
C ALA A 55 -17.52 -13.77 8.79
N VAL A 56 -18.50 -12.90 9.07
CA VAL A 56 -19.67 -13.31 9.84
C VAL A 56 -20.33 -14.39 8.98
N ALA A 57 -19.79 -15.59 9.13
CA ALA A 57 -20.37 -16.81 8.67
C ALA A 57 -21.75 -16.88 9.32
N ALA A 58 -22.74 -17.07 8.46
CA ALA A 58 -23.94 -17.80 8.74
C ALA A 58 -24.86 -17.28 9.86
N ASP A 59 -26.12 -17.13 9.45
CA ASP A 59 -27.31 -17.52 10.21
C ASP A 59 -27.74 -16.60 11.36
N VAL A 60 -28.81 -15.82 11.11
CA VAL A 60 -30.03 -15.88 11.93
C VAL A 60 -31.24 -15.40 11.10
N GLY A 61 -32.22 -16.27 10.86
CA GLY A 61 -33.63 -15.90 10.58
C GLY A 61 -34.24 -16.44 9.30
#